data_AF-A0A2U8I3M3-F1
#
_entry.id   AF-A0A2U8I3M3-F1
#
_cell.length_a   1.000
_cell.length_b   1.000
_cell.length_c   1.000
_cell.angle_alpha   90.00
_cell.angle_beta   90.00
_cell.angle_gamma   90.00
#
_symmetry.space_group_name_H-M   'P 1'
#
loop_
_entity.id
_entity.type
_entity.pdbx_description
1 polymer ?
#
loop_
_entity_poly.entity_id
_entity_poly.type
_entity_poly.pdbx_seq_one_letter_code
_entity_poly.pdbx_strand_id
1 'polypeptide(L)'
;MKIELTADQKITLEAQHRQSHDRRVCDRIRCVLLSADGWTPPMIAHSQLINETTVRRHLTDYHKLNKLKPENGGSDGYLNAEQTTSLVEHLTQQLYHHNHQIVAYIAGRWNITFTVSGLAYTQVKSRCRI
;
A
#
# COMPACT_ATOMS: atom_id res chain seq x y z
N MET A 1 14.24 14.53 16.98
CA MET A 1 12.89 15.04 16.70
C MET A 1 12.01 14.66 17.86
N LYS A 2 11.27 15.61 18.43
CA LYS A 2 10.36 15.38 19.56
C LYS A 2 8.93 15.58 19.05
N ILE A 3 8.05 14.60 19.28
CA ILE A 3 6.62 14.73 19.00
C ILE A 3 5.94 15.14 20.29
N GLU A 4 5.11 16.17 20.24
CA GLU A 4 4.27 16.55 21.37
C GLU A 4 2.86 16.02 21.12
N LEU A 5 2.33 15.28 22.08
CA LEU A 5 1.00 14.69 22.03
C LEU A 5 0.18 15.21 23.21
N THR A 6 -1.08 15.53 22.97
CA THR A 6 -2.06 15.75 24.04
C THR A 6 -2.41 14.44 24.73
N ALA A 7 -3.00 14.51 25.93
CA ALA A 7 -3.48 13.33 26.65
C ALA A 7 -4.47 12.52 25.80
N ASP A 8 -5.42 13.20 25.15
CA ASP A 8 -6.43 12.55 24.29
C ASP A 8 -5.82 11.87 23.07
N GLN A 9 -4.79 12.47 22.47
CA GLN A 9 -4.05 11.86 21.36
C GLN A 9 -3.33 10.59 21.79
N LYS A 10 -2.69 10.59 22.97
CA LYS A 10 -2.06 9.38 23.53
C LYS A 10 -3.09 8.27 23.74
N ILE A 11 -4.23 8.56 24.38
CA ILE A 11 -5.30 7.59 24.60
C ILE A 11 -5.82 7.02 23.28
N THR A 12 -6.02 7.89 22.29
CA THR A 12 -6.51 7.49 20.95
C THR A 12 -5.53 6.56 20.25
N LEU A 13 -4.24 6.89 20.28
CA LEU A 13 -3.17 6.07 19.70
C LEU A 13 -3.05 4.72 20.40
N GLU A 14 -3.12 4.67 21.73
CA GLU A 14 -3.09 3.43 22.51
C GLU A 14 -4.31 2.54 22.21
N ALA A 15 -5.50 3.13 22.11
CA ALA A 15 -6.71 2.41 21.72
C ALA A 15 -6.59 1.85 20.30
N GLN A 16 -6.08 2.66 19.35
CA GLN A 16 -5.86 2.24 17.97
C GLN A 16 -4.81 1.12 17.88
N HIS A 17 -3.73 1.21 18.66
CA HIS A 17 -2.70 0.16 18.74
C HIS A 17 -3.29 -1.16 19.22
N ARG A 18 -4.12 -1.13 20.27
CA ARG A 18 -4.76 -2.32 20.84
C ARG A 18 -5.75 -2.98 19.87
N GLN A 19 -6.45 -2.17 19.06
CA GLN A 19 -7.43 -2.66 18.09
C GLN A 19 -6.81 -3.10 16.76
N SER A 20 -5.63 -2.61 16.40
CA SER A 20 -5.04 -2.88 15.10
C SER A 20 -4.35 -4.25 15.05
N HIS A 21 -4.70 -5.05 14.04
CA HIS A 21 -3.99 -6.29 13.72
C HIS A 21 -2.84 -6.07 12.72
N ASP A 22 -2.75 -4.91 12.07
CA ASP A 22 -1.66 -4.62 11.15
C ASP A 22 -0.43 -4.17 11.94
N ARG A 23 0.55 -5.08 12.03
CA ARG A 23 1.81 -4.83 12.75
C ARG A 23 2.53 -3.57 12.27
N ARG A 24 2.40 -3.19 11.00
CA ARG A 24 3.03 -1.97 10.47
C ARG A 24 2.43 -0.70 11.07
N VAL A 25 1.13 -0.72 11.34
CA VAL A 25 0.42 0.37 12.02
C VAL A 25 0.83 0.41 13.48
N CYS A 26 0.87 -0.75 14.13
CA CYS A 26 1.28 -0.86 15.53
C CYS A 26 2.72 -0.35 15.75
N ASP A 27 3.66 -0.69 14.87
CA ASP A 27 5.05 -0.25 14.97
C ASP A 27 5.18 1.28 14.76
N ARG A 28 4.42 1.85 13.82
CA ARG A 28 4.34 3.31 13.64
C ARG A 28 3.79 4.00 14.88
N ILE A 29 2.71 3.48 15.47
CA ILE A 29 2.12 4.03 16.70
C ILE A 29 3.12 3.96 17.87
N ARG A 30 3.80 2.83 18.07
CA ARG A 30 4.82 2.71 19.13
C ARG A 30 5.95 3.73 18.95
N CYS A 31 6.41 3.98 17.72
CA CYS A 31 7.43 5.01 17.47
C CYS A 31 6.97 6.39 17.94
N VAL A 32 5.72 6.75 17.63
CA VAL A 32 5.13 8.04 17.98
C VAL A 32 4.98 8.19 19.50
N LEU A 33 4.42 7.18 20.17
CA LEU A 33 4.25 7.17 21.63
C LEU A 33 5.59 7.29 22.36
N LEU A 34 6.57 6.44 22.01
CA LEU A 34 7.89 6.47 22.64
C LEU A 34 8.62 7.80 22.40
N SER A 35 8.48 8.39 21.21
CA SER A 35 9.05 9.72 20.93
C SER A 35 8.40 10.81 21.77
N ALA A 36 7.09 10.72 22.02
CA ALA A 36 6.37 11.64 22.91
C ALA A 36 6.75 11.46 24.39
N ASP A 37 7.19 10.25 24.78
CA ASP A 37 7.75 9.95 26.10
C ASP A 37 9.24 10.33 26.20
N GLY A 38 9.79 11.00 25.19
CA GLY A 38 11.15 11.55 25.20
C GLY A 38 12.24 10.60 24.74
N TRP A 39 11.90 9.42 24.19
CA TRP A 39 12.89 8.49 23.68
C TRP A 39 13.54 9.05 22.40
N THR A 40 14.86 8.86 22.29
CA THR A 40 15.59 9.27 21.08
C THR A 40 15.37 8.25 19.95
N PRO A 41 15.45 8.65 18.66
CA PRO A 41 15.28 7.72 17.54
C PRO A 41 16.19 6.47 17.63
N PRO A 42 17.47 6.54 18.05
CA PRO A 42 18.29 5.35 18.30
C PRO A 42 17.74 4.42 19.38
N MET A 43 17.21 4.97 20.49
CA MET A 43 16.62 4.15 21.56
C MET A 43 15.35 3.43 21.08
N ILE A 44 14.51 4.13 20.32
CA ILE A 44 13.28 3.58 19.73
C ILE A 44 13.64 2.48 18.71
N ALA A 45 14.66 2.72 17.88
CA ALA A 45 15.16 1.75 16.91
C ALA A 45 15.62 0.46 17.60
N HIS A 46 16.37 0.61 18.70
CA HIS A 46 16.84 -0.51 19.49
C HIS A 46 15.70 -1.28 20.17
N SER A 47 14.73 -0.58 20.79
CA SER A 47 13.61 -1.23 21.49
C SER A 47 12.65 -1.96 20.55
N GLN A 48 12.48 -1.46 19.33
CA GLN A 48 11.59 -2.05 18.33
C GLN A 48 12.30 -2.96 17.32
N LEU A 49 13.63 -3.09 17.39
CA LEU A 49 14.47 -3.87 16.47
C LEU A 49 14.27 -3.47 15.00
N ILE A 50 14.22 -2.16 14.74
CA ILE A 50 14.11 -1.59 13.38
C ILE A 50 15.21 -0.56 13.13
N ASN A 51 15.48 -0.26 11.85
CA ASN A 51 16.50 0.72 11.49
C ASN A 51 16.11 2.14 11.96
N GLU A 52 17.07 2.90 12.49
CA GLU A 52 16.87 4.27 12.95
C GLU A 52 16.30 5.19 11.84
N THR A 53 16.73 5.01 10.59
CA THR A 53 16.21 5.76 9.44
C THR A 53 14.71 5.53 9.25
N THR A 54 14.24 4.30 9.49
CA THR A 54 12.82 3.95 9.44
C THR A 54 12.04 4.64 10.56
N VAL A 55 12.60 4.68 11.79
CA VAL A 55 12.01 5.43 12.91
C VAL A 55 11.87 6.90 12.55
N ARG A 56 12.94 7.54 12.08
CA ARG A 56 12.94 8.96 11.68
C ARG A 56 11.88 9.24 10.61
N ARG A 57 11.75 8.35 9.62
CA ARG A 57 10.69 8.43 8.60
C ARG A 57 9.30 8.32 9.23
N HIS A 58 9.04 7.36 10.11
CA HIS A 58 7.73 7.21 10.77
C HIS A 58 7.35 8.44 11.59
N LEU A 59 8.29 9.02 12.33
CA LEU A 59 8.06 10.25 13.08
C LEU A 59 7.77 11.44 12.16
N THR A 60 8.50 11.55 11.05
CA THR A 60 8.29 12.60 10.04
C THR A 60 6.93 12.46 9.35
N ASP A 61 6.56 11.25 8.93
CA ASP A 61 5.26 10.93 8.33
C ASP A 61 4.11 11.29 9.26
N TYR A 62 4.22 10.95 10.54
CA TYR A 62 3.21 11.28 11.53
C TYR A 62 3.12 12.80 11.76
N HIS A 63 4.26 13.48 11.93
CA HIS A 63 4.26 14.91 12.18
C HIS A 63 3.70 15.74 11.02
N LYS A 64 3.95 15.33 9.77
CA LYS A 64 3.48 16.05 8.58
C LYS A 64 2.05 15.71 8.19
N LEU A 65 1.64 14.46 8.33
CA LEU A 65 0.42 13.92 7.70
C LEU A 65 -0.47 13.14 8.67
N ASN A 66 -0.11 13.03 9.95
CA ASN A 66 -0.72 12.09 10.91
C ASN A 66 -0.78 10.64 10.37
N LYS A 67 0.21 10.26 9.55
CA LYS A 67 0.19 9.02 8.77
C LYS A 67 0.64 7.81 9.59
N LEU A 68 -0.33 7.02 10.01
CA LEU A 68 -0.11 5.77 10.77
C LEU A 68 -0.22 4.50 9.93
N LYS A 69 -0.72 4.59 8.69
CA LYS A 69 -0.81 3.45 7.77
C LYS A 69 0.17 3.60 6.61
N PRO A 70 0.81 2.50 6.16
CA PRO A 70 1.45 2.51 4.86
C PRO A 70 0.36 2.63 3.77
N GLU A 71 0.59 3.50 2.80
CA GLU A 71 -0.21 3.49 1.56
C GLU A 71 0.41 2.44 0.65
N ASN A 72 -0.03 1.20 0.85
CA ASN A 72 0.27 0.11 -0.06
C ASN A 72 -0.92 -0.02 -1.00
N GLY A 73 -0.97 0.83 -2.02
CA GLY A 73 -1.84 0.64 -3.19
C GLY A 73 -1.01 0.04 -4.32
N GLY A 74 -1.58 -0.90 -5.07
CA GLY A 74 -1.06 -1.16 -6.42
C GLY A 74 -1.15 0.14 -7.25
N SER A 75 -0.35 0.24 -8.30
CA SER A 75 -0.57 1.30 -9.29
C SER A 75 -1.98 1.17 -9.87
N ASP A 76 -2.60 2.29 -10.22
CA ASP A 76 -3.81 2.28 -11.01
C ASP A 76 -3.60 1.45 -12.29
N GLY A 77 -4.61 0.67 -12.67
CA GLY A 77 -4.57 -0.10 -13.91
C GLY A 77 -4.55 0.85 -15.11
N TYR A 78 -3.88 0.45 -16.21
CA TYR A 78 -3.86 1.27 -17.43
C TYR A 78 -5.23 1.38 -18.12
N LEU A 79 -6.18 0.51 -17.78
CA LEU A 79 -7.53 0.50 -18.34
C LEU A 79 -8.50 1.18 -17.39
N ASN A 80 -9.38 2.01 -17.94
CA ASN A 80 -10.51 2.55 -17.20
C ASN A 80 -11.62 1.48 -17.00
N ALA A 81 -12.65 1.80 -16.23
CA ALA A 81 -13.71 0.84 -15.87
C ALA A 81 -14.45 0.24 -17.08
N GLU A 82 -14.73 1.06 -18.11
CA GLU A 82 -15.42 0.62 -19.32
C GLU A 82 -14.54 -0.31 -20.17
N GLN A 83 -13.27 0.07 -20.35
CA GLN A 83 -12.28 -0.73 -21.07
C GLN A 83 -12.03 -2.07 -20.38
N THR A 84 -11.92 -2.06 -19.05
CA THR A 84 -11.79 -3.28 -18.25
C THR A 84 -13.01 -4.18 -18.41
N THR A 85 -14.23 -3.63 -18.38
CA THR A 85 -15.46 -4.40 -18.57
C THR A 85 -15.51 -5.03 -19.97
N SER A 86 -15.23 -4.23 -21.00
CA SER A 86 -15.18 -4.70 -22.39
C SER A 86 -14.09 -5.75 -22.62
N LEU A 87 -12.93 -5.61 -21.98
CA LEU A 87 -11.85 -6.60 -22.05
C LEU A 87 -12.27 -7.92 -21.38
N VAL A 88 -12.93 -7.87 -20.22
CA VAL A 88 -13.42 -9.07 -19.53
C VAL A 88 -14.45 -9.81 -20.38
N GLU A 89 -15.42 -9.11 -20.98
CA GLU A 89 -16.40 -9.72 -21.90
C GLU A 89 -15.73 -10.35 -23.13
N HIS A 90 -14.72 -9.70 -23.69
CA HIS A 90 -13.98 -10.26 -24.81
C HIS A 90 -13.21 -11.53 -24.42
N LEU A 91 -12.55 -11.51 -23.26
CA LEU A 91 -11.76 -12.64 -22.75
C LEU A 91 -12.63 -13.81 -22.27
N THR A 92 -13.90 -13.60 -21.92
CA THR A 92 -14.83 -14.71 -21.62
C THR A 92 -15.36 -15.40 -22.88
N GLN A 93 -15.38 -14.71 -24.02
CA GLN A 93 -15.85 -15.26 -25.29
C GLN A 93 -14.71 -15.80 -26.17
N GLN A 94 -13.49 -15.31 -25.99
CA GLN A 94 -12.35 -15.63 -26.84
C GLN A 94 -11.19 -16.19 -26.01
N LEU A 95 -10.86 -17.47 -26.26
CA LEU A 95 -9.73 -18.13 -25.64
C LEU A 95 -8.43 -17.84 -26.41
N TYR A 96 -7.52 -17.10 -25.80
CA TYR A 96 -6.18 -16.90 -26.33
C TYR A 96 -5.23 -17.99 -25.83
N HIS A 97 -4.32 -18.44 -26.72
CA HIS A 97 -3.27 -19.39 -26.34
C HIS A 97 -2.11 -18.71 -25.60
N HIS A 98 -1.86 -17.42 -25.87
CA HIS A 98 -0.73 -16.70 -25.31
C HIS A 98 -1.07 -15.26 -24.91
N ASN A 99 -0.50 -14.79 -23.79
CA ASN A 99 -0.73 -13.43 -23.27
C ASN A 99 -0.36 -12.31 -24.24
N HIS A 100 0.62 -12.50 -25.13
CA HIS A 100 1.00 -11.48 -26.12
C HIS A 100 -0.14 -11.18 -27.11
N GLN A 101 -1.04 -12.13 -27.35
CA GLN A 101 -2.20 -11.94 -28.22
C GLN A 101 -3.21 -10.98 -27.58
N ILE A 102 -3.38 -11.09 -26.25
CA ILE A 102 -4.21 -10.17 -25.47
C ILE A 102 -3.58 -8.77 -25.44
N VAL A 103 -2.25 -8.68 -25.27
CA VAL A 103 -1.53 -7.40 -25.36
C VAL A 103 -1.74 -6.74 -26.72
N ALA A 104 -1.62 -7.49 -27.82
CA ALA A 104 -1.84 -6.99 -29.17
C ALA A 104 -3.28 -6.52 -29.39
N TYR A 105 -4.28 -7.23 -28.85
CA TYR A 105 -5.68 -6.82 -28.89
C TYR A 105 -5.92 -5.48 -28.18
N ILE A 106 -5.40 -5.33 -26.96
CA ILE A 106 -5.53 -4.10 -26.17
C ILE A 106 -4.84 -2.92 -26.86
N ALA A 107 -3.63 -3.14 -27.40
CA ALA A 107 -2.91 -2.14 -28.16
C ALA A 107 -3.67 -1.71 -29.41
N GLY A 108 -4.23 -2.67 -30.17
CA GLY A 108 -5.00 -2.37 -31.38
C GLY A 108 -6.31 -1.64 -31.09
N ARG A 109 -6.97 -1.92 -29.96
CA ARG A 109 -8.29 -1.36 -29.64
C ARG A 109 -8.24 -0.02 -28.91
N TRP A 110 -7.29 0.17 -28.00
CA TRP A 110 -7.22 1.35 -27.14
C TRP A 110 -5.88 2.08 -27.19
N ASN A 111 -4.93 1.63 -28.02
CA ASN A 111 -3.57 2.18 -28.10
C ASN A 111 -2.82 2.19 -26.75
N ILE A 112 -3.14 1.21 -25.90
CA ILE A 112 -2.51 1.01 -24.58
C ILE A 112 -1.60 -0.20 -24.68
N THR A 113 -0.34 -0.05 -24.28
CA THR A 113 0.64 -1.14 -24.34
C THR A 113 0.91 -1.71 -22.96
N PHE A 114 0.68 -3.00 -22.82
CA PHE A 114 1.05 -3.77 -21.63
C PHE A 114 2.35 -4.53 -21.88
N THR A 115 3.17 -4.72 -20.84
CA THR A 115 4.17 -5.79 -20.88
C THR A 115 3.48 -7.14 -20.64
N VAL A 116 4.00 -8.22 -21.23
CA VAL A 116 3.45 -9.57 -21.05
C VAL A 116 3.39 -9.96 -19.57
N SER A 117 4.40 -9.55 -18.79
CA SER A 117 4.45 -9.73 -17.33
C SER A 117 3.46 -8.84 -16.58
N GLY A 118 3.24 -7.60 -17.02
CA GLY A 118 2.28 -6.68 -16.42
C GLY A 118 0.84 -7.18 -16.56
N LEU A 119 0.49 -7.74 -17.71
CA LEU A 119 -0.86 -8.26 -17.98
C LEU A 119 -1.24 -9.45 -17.06
N ALA A 120 -0.25 -10.28 -16.68
CA ALA A 120 -0.45 -11.39 -15.74
C ALA A 120 -0.70 -10.95 -14.29
N TYR A 121 -0.28 -9.72 -13.93
CA TYR A 121 -0.30 -9.22 -12.56
C TYR A 121 -1.50 -8.29 -12.26
N THR A 122 -1.99 -7.51 -13.24
CA THR A 122 -2.81 -6.33 -12.90
C THR A 122 -4.31 -6.34 -13.17
N GLN A 123 -4.94 -7.25 -13.91
CA GLN A 123 -6.40 -7.08 -14.18
C GLN A 123 -7.25 -8.35 -14.34
N VAL A 124 -6.69 -9.55 -14.49
CA VAL A 124 -7.50 -10.72 -14.90
C VAL A 124 -7.65 -11.78 -13.80
N LYS A 125 -6.71 -11.87 -12.85
CA LYS A 125 -6.69 -12.96 -11.85
C LYS A 125 -7.72 -12.84 -10.72
N SER A 126 -8.31 -11.68 -10.48
CA SER A 126 -9.28 -11.51 -9.39
C SER A 126 -10.73 -11.86 -9.79
N ARG A 127 -11.02 -12.12 -11.07
CA ARG A 127 -12.38 -12.49 -11.54
C ARG A 127 -12.47 -13.69 -12.49
N CYS A 128 -11.38 -14.11 -13.13
CA CYS A 128 -11.32 -15.40 -13.80
C CYS A 128 -10.47 -16.37 -12.97
N ARG A 129 -11.12 -17.23 -12.17
CA ARG A 129 -10.49 -18.50 -11.79
C ARG A 129 -10.35 -19.31 -13.08
N ILE A 130 -9.12 -19.41 -13.58
CA ILE A 130 -8.67 -20.58 -14.33
C ILE A 130 -7.82 -21.38 -13.35
#